data_AF-A0A938S428-F1
#
_entry.id   AF-A0A938S428-F1
#
_cell.length_a   1.000
_cell.length_b   1.000
_cell.length_c   1.000
_cell.angle_alpha   90.00
_cell.angle_beta   90.00
_cell.angle_gamma   90.00
#
_symmetry.space_group_name_H-M   'P 1'
#
loop_
_entity.id
_entity.type
_entity.pdbx_description
1 polymer ?
#
loop_
_entity_poly.entity_id
_entity_poly.type
_entity_poly.pdbx_seq_one_letter_code
_entity_poly.pdbx_strand_id
1 'polypeptide(L)'
;MTERTHLSRRQLLKIGSMAAGCGVLGLGLGQAQAADKKNRPNILWLTSEDNSIFWVSCYGGPNCKTPNLDKLAAEGFRYTHCFSNGAVCAPTRSTWITGMYAISNGTQPMRSRNEIPHDRIKYYPDLLRQAGYHTSNWTKTDYNIGGRPDRACWDVLDQKKRFGWRERRPDQRFFAVVNTTSSHESRAHGSTENTRNDPGRMTLHSYHPDLPGIRGSYAKYADAMEKMDSDIGESLAALKADGLHEDTIVIYCSDHGGVMPRSKRFLYSSGTHCPLIVRIPEKYKHLWPAEKPGMTVDRLVSFVDMPKTWLSLAGAEVPDTFQGTIFLGQGTEPEPQYHLSFRERADERCDCVRMIRDKRYAYYKNYMPYAPAGQYLEYLWQIQAAPAWEQHHREGKTNEITGRFFRPRVSEEFYDTVADFDNVQNLIEAPQHQERIARMRQALRKRQLELYDSGLLPETMRARRARAHNLTIYEMVRDPKLYPLASYLDAADRALARRADDLPAFVKGLSDPDDGLRYWAVVGLHLLENRAAPAVATLEKALADEADEVKIMAAWTLVKLGRKETGLACLRRLLKEGTTIERELFNVLDWMEEDAVPLVREYLAAHPKKATNILAKIAQDHGIDLPR
;
A
#
# COMPACT_ATOMS: atom_id res chain seq x y z
N MET A 1 6.80 50.88 -53.08
CA MET A 1 5.78 51.57 -53.91
C MET A 1 4.48 50.79 -53.72
N THR A 2 3.62 51.23 -52.79
CA THR A 2 2.40 52.08 -53.00
C THR A 2 1.19 51.18 -53.28
N GLU A 3 0.03 51.24 -52.63
CA GLU A 3 -0.68 52.17 -51.74
C GLU A 3 -1.75 51.37 -50.95
N ARG A 4 -1.92 51.54 -49.64
CA ARG A 4 -2.87 52.45 -48.94
C ARG A 4 -4.33 52.40 -49.40
N THR A 5 -5.20 51.96 -48.49
CA THR A 5 -6.60 52.41 -48.41
C THR A 5 -6.85 52.98 -47.00
N HIS A 6 -7.34 54.22 -46.99
CA HIS A 6 -7.67 55.04 -45.83
C HIS A 6 -9.07 54.71 -45.29
N LEU A 7 -9.24 54.69 -43.97
CA LEU A 7 -10.54 54.87 -43.31
C LEU A 7 -10.67 56.31 -42.78
N SER A 8 -11.87 56.88 -42.97
CA SER A 8 -12.18 58.30 -42.81
C SER A 8 -12.60 58.72 -41.38
N ARG A 9 -12.14 59.93 -41.02
CA ARG A 9 -12.41 60.90 -39.92
C ARG A 9 -13.72 60.91 -39.08
N ARG A 10 -14.60 59.90 -39.03
CA ARG A 10 -15.88 59.99 -38.26
C ARG A 10 -16.03 59.11 -37.02
N GLN A 11 -14.97 58.53 -36.45
CA GLN A 11 -15.07 57.71 -35.22
C GLN A 11 -14.00 58.01 -34.14
N LEU A 12 -13.39 59.20 -34.14
CA LEU A 12 -12.29 59.56 -33.22
C LEU A 12 -12.57 60.80 -32.34
N LEU A 13 -13.79 60.91 -31.78
CA LEU A 13 -14.11 61.93 -30.77
C LEU A 13 -15.11 61.39 -29.74
N LYS A 14 -14.58 60.91 -28.61
CA LYS A 14 -15.15 60.98 -27.25
C LYS A 14 -14.10 60.47 -26.24
N ILE A 15 -12.98 61.19 -26.17
CA ILE A 15 -12.08 61.20 -25.01
C ILE A 15 -12.24 62.58 -24.39
N GLY A 16 -12.62 62.62 -23.12
CA GLY A 16 -12.65 63.85 -22.33
C GLY A 16 -13.72 63.79 -21.24
N SER A 17 -13.25 63.81 -19.99
CA SER A 17 -13.97 64.01 -18.72
C SER A 17 -14.50 62.76 -17.96
N MET A 18 -13.61 62.15 -17.16
CA MET A 18 -13.79 62.01 -15.70
C MET A 18 -12.54 61.35 -15.09
N ALA A 19 -11.54 62.17 -14.81
CA ALA A 19 -10.46 61.85 -13.90
C ALA A 19 -10.82 62.44 -12.53
N ALA A 20 -11.52 61.66 -11.70
CA ALA A 20 -11.59 61.81 -10.25
C ALA A 20 -12.34 60.59 -9.68
N GLY A 21 -11.60 59.61 -9.13
CA GLY A 21 -12.20 58.52 -8.36
C GLY A 21 -11.70 57.10 -8.61
N CYS A 22 -10.39 56.86 -8.68
CA CYS A 22 -9.84 55.49 -8.65
C CYS A 22 -8.63 55.36 -7.70
N GLY A 23 -8.80 55.80 -6.46
CA GLY A 23 -7.78 55.73 -5.42
C GLY A 23 -8.18 54.89 -4.20
N VAL A 24 -8.92 53.77 -4.34
CA VAL A 24 -9.20 52.86 -3.19
C VAL A 24 -9.22 51.35 -3.53
N LEU A 25 -9.31 50.91 -4.79
CA LEU A 25 -9.50 49.47 -5.09
C LEU A 25 -8.25 48.57 -4.97
N GLY A 26 -7.08 49.11 -4.61
CA GLY A 26 -5.84 48.33 -4.43
C GLY A 26 -5.62 47.77 -3.01
N LEU A 27 -6.41 48.18 -2.01
CA LEU A 27 -6.20 47.77 -0.61
C LEU A 27 -7.03 46.54 -0.17
N GLY A 28 -8.04 46.14 -0.96
CA GLY A 28 -8.95 45.04 -0.60
C GLY A 28 -8.40 43.63 -0.86
N LEU A 29 -7.64 43.43 -1.94
CA LEU A 29 -7.08 42.12 -2.30
C LEU A 29 -5.91 41.71 -1.37
N GLY A 30 -5.09 42.67 -0.96
CA GLY A 30 -3.99 42.43 -0.01
C GLY A 30 -4.48 42.15 1.43
N GLN A 31 -5.57 42.77 1.86
CA GLN A 31 -6.17 42.53 3.18
C GLN A 31 -6.94 41.20 3.25
N ALA A 32 -7.62 40.78 2.18
CA ALA A 32 -8.29 39.48 2.14
C ALA A 32 -7.29 38.32 2.22
N GLN A 33 -6.15 38.41 1.52
CA GLN A 33 -5.12 37.36 1.53
C GLN A 33 -4.25 37.37 2.80
N ALA A 34 -4.11 38.52 3.48
CA ALA A 34 -3.44 38.63 4.78
C ALA A 34 -4.35 38.20 5.96
N ALA A 35 -5.65 38.48 5.89
CA ALA A 35 -6.64 37.99 6.86
C ALA A 35 -6.83 36.46 6.75
N ASP A 36 -6.80 35.93 5.53
CA ASP A 36 -6.84 34.48 5.26
C ASP A 36 -5.64 33.73 5.85
N LYS A 37 -4.43 34.32 5.85
CA LYS A 37 -3.24 33.72 6.49
C LYS A 37 -3.33 33.65 8.03
N LYS A 38 -4.00 34.61 8.67
CA LYS A 38 -4.08 34.66 10.14
C LYS A 38 -5.08 33.63 10.71
N ASN A 39 -6.04 33.20 9.89
CA ASN A 39 -7.09 32.24 10.27
C ASN A 39 -6.78 30.77 9.91
N ARG A 40 -5.58 30.46 9.40
CA ARG A 40 -5.21 29.07 9.09
C ARG A 40 -4.82 28.30 10.36
N PRO A 41 -5.22 27.02 10.50
CA PRO A 41 -4.87 26.22 11.67
C PRO A 41 -3.42 25.76 11.63
N ASN A 42 -2.83 25.52 12.79
CA ASN A 42 -1.71 24.57 12.86
C ASN A 42 -2.25 23.15 12.64
N ILE A 43 -1.42 22.24 12.15
CA ILE A 43 -1.79 20.86 11.92
C ILE A 43 -0.77 19.95 12.63
N LEU A 44 -1.26 19.14 13.57
CA LEU A 44 -0.49 18.08 14.20
C LEU A 44 -1.03 16.73 13.71
N TRP A 45 -0.22 16.02 12.93
CA TRP A 45 -0.52 14.68 12.46
C TRP A 45 0.21 13.63 13.31
N LEU A 46 -0.52 13.04 14.24
CA LEU A 46 -0.08 11.93 15.05
C LEU A 46 -0.27 10.64 14.25
N THR A 47 0.80 9.87 14.11
CA THR A 47 0.77 8.60 13.39
C THR A 47 1.34 7.48 14.26
N SER A 48 0.77 6.29 14.15
CA SER A 48 1.26 5.08 14.81
C SER A 48 1.51 3.98 13.81
N GLU A 49 2.55 3.19 14.02
CA GLU A 49 2.85 2.06 13.13
C GLU A 49 1.90 0.88 13.34
N ASP A 50 1.53 0.23 12.24
CA ASP A 50 1.03 -1.14 12.20
C ASP A 50 -0.23 -1.49 13.03
N ASN A 51 -1.31 -0.68 13.08
CA ASN A 51 -2.56 -1.08 13.77
C ASN A 51 -3.86 -0.78 13.02
N SER A 52 -4.86 -1.64 13.25
CA SER A 52 -6.21 -1.50 12.69
C SER A 52 -7.22 -1.10 13.75
N ILE A 53 -8.45 -0.78 13.32
CA ILE A 53 -9.56 -0.47 14.23
C ILE A 53 -9.87 -1.58 15.25
N PHE A 54 -9.44 -2.81 14.99
CA PHE A 54 -9.56 -3.96 15.90
C PHE A 54 -8.79 -3.77 17.22
N TRP A 55 -7.83 -2.84 17.26
CA TRP A 55 -6.99 -2.60 18.44
C TRP A 55 -7.29 -1.29 19.17
N VAL A 56 -8.25 -0.48 18.70
CA VAL A 56 -8.54 0.85 19.28
C VAL A 56 -9.89 0.85 19.99
N SER A 57 -9.94 1.19 21.27
CA SER A 57 -11.14 1.01 22.10
C SER A 57 -12.33 1.86 21.65
N CYS A 58 -12.12 3.11 21.22
CA CYS A 58 -13.20 3.92 20.65
C CYS A 58 -13.77 3.37 19.33
N TYR A 59 -13.11 2.41 18.67
CA TYR A 59 -13.64 1.69 17.51
C TYR A 59 -14.30 0.34 17.90
N GLY A 60 -14.34 0.01 19.20
CA GLY A 60 -14.83 -1.27 19.69
C GLY A 60 -13.77 -2.37 19.76
N GLY A 61 -12.48 -2.02 19.64
CA GLY A 61 -11.37 -2.98 19.78
C GLY A 61 -11.40 -3.69 21.14
N PRO A 62 -11.35 -5.04 21.20
CA PRO A 62 -11.61 -5.78 22.45
C PRO A 62 -10.37 -6.02 23.33
N ASN A 63 -9.16 -5.86 22.79
CA ASN A 63 -7.95 -6.44 23.39
C ASN A 63 -7.13 -5.47 24.26
N CYS A 64 -7.32 -4.16 24.13
CA CYS A 64 -6.57 -3.16 24.90
C CYS A 64 -7.37 -1.87 25.08
N LYS A 65 -6.96 -1.07 26.07
CA LYS A 65 -7.57 0.24 26.35
C LYS A 65 -6.73 1.35 25.73
N THR A 66 -7.37 2.27 25.02
CA THR A 66 -6.70 3.44 24.42
C THR A 66 -7.35 4.75 24.90
N PRO A 67 -7.25 5.07 26.22
CA PRO A 67 -8.00 6.19 26.81
C PRO A 67 -7.63 7.57 26.25
N ASN A 68 -6.40 7.78 25.77
CA ASN A 68 -6.02 9.06 25.16
C ASN A 68 -6.67 9.22 23.79
N LEU A 69 -6.71 8.14 22.99
CA LEU A 69 -7.46 8.12 21.73
C LEU A 69 -8.98 8.21 21.96
N ASP A 70 -9.51 7.58 22.99
CA ASP A 70 -10.93 7.68 23.36
C ASP A 70 -11.30 9.14 23.68
N LYS A 71 -10.45 9.82 24.45
CA LYS A 71 -10.60 11.25 24.73
C LYS A 71 -10.49 12.11 23.47
N LEU A 72 -9.49 11.84 22.61
CA LEU A 72 -9.34 12.56 21.34
C LEU A 72 -10.57 12.39 20.44
N ALA A 73 -11.19 11.20 20.43
CA ALA A 73 -12.43 10.94 19.71
C ALA A 73 -13.63 11.67 20.32
N ALA A 74 -13.75 11.71 21.65
CA ALA A 74 -14.80 12.44 22.35
C ALA A 74 -14.72 13.96 22.12
N GLU A 75 -13.51 14.50 21.99
CA GLU A 75 -13.25 15.92 21.68
C GLU A 75 -13.20 16.21 20.17
N GLY A 76 -13.32 15.19 19.32
CA GLY A 76 -13.14 15.29 17.87
C GLY A 76 -14.19 14.53 17.08
N PHE A 77 -13.79 14.02 15.91
CA PHE A 77 -14.65 13.31 14.97
C PHE A 77 -13.99 12.00 14.57
N ARG A 78 -14.72 10.89 14.68
CA ARG A 78 -14.22 9.54 14.38
C ARG A 78 -14.72 9.06 13.02
N TYR A 79 -13.82 8.84 12.06
CA TYR A 79 -14.21 8.35 10.72
C TYR A 79 -14.39 6.83 10.74
N THR A 80 -15.54 6.32 10.30
CA THR A 80 -15.83 4.88 10.39
C THR A 80 -15.25 4.07 9.23
N HIS A 81 -14.89 4.72 8.12
CA HIS A 81 -14.47 4.07 6.88
C HIS A 81 -13.14 4.63 6.33
N CYS A 82 -12.06 4.53 7.12
CA CYS A 82 -10.72 4.92 6.68
C CYS A 82 -9.87 3.70 6.31
N PHE A 83 -9.30 3.71 5.10
CA PHE A 83 -8.57 2.56 4.55
C PHE A 83 -7.20 2.92 3.97
N SER A 84 -6.21 2.09 4.28
CA SER A 84 -4.88 2.21 3.71
C SER A 84 -4.83 1.66 2.28
N ASN A 85 -4.19 2.41 1.37
CA ASN A 85 -3.97 1.94 0.00
C ASN A 85 -2.92 0.82 -0.09
N GLY A 86 -2.04 0.69 0.89
CA GLY A 86 -1.08 -0.42 1.00
C GLY A 86 -1.15 -1.08 2.38
N ALA A 87 -0.90 -2.38 2.48
CA ALA A 87 -0.89 -3.06 3.78
C ALA A 87 0.52 -3.09 4.44
N VAL A 88 1.46 -2.27 3.99
CA VAL A 88 2.83 -2.24 4.50
C VAL A 88 3.44 -0.84 4.38
N CYS A 89 4.30 -0.47 5.32
CA CYS A 89 4.73 0.91 5.57
C CYS A 89 5.22 1.65 4.31
N ALA A 90 6.20 1.10 3.58
CA ALA A 90 6.90 1.88 2.57
C ALA A 90 6.01 2.29 1.36
N PRO A 91 5.25 1.37 0.72
CA PRO A 91 4.27 1.73 -0.31
C PRO A 91 3.16 2.67 0.17
N THR A 92 2.69 2.51 1.41
CA THR A 92 1.71 3.44 1.99
C THR A 92 2.30 4.84 2.16
N ARG A 93 3.51 4.93 2.70
CA ARG A 93 4.20 6.21 2.92
C ARG A 93 4.61 6.88 1.61
N SER A 94 4.85 6.11 0.55
CA SER A 94 4.96 6.62 -0.82
C SER A 94 3.66 7.29 -1.30
N THR A 95 2.52 6.71 -0.94
CA THR A 95 1.19 7.28 -1.25
C THR A 95 0.95 8.58 -0.47
N TRP A 96 1.26 8.59 0.83
CA TRP A 96 1.15 9.79 1.65
C TRP A 96 2.08 10.91 1.21
N ILE A 97 3.35 10.64 0.94
CA ILE A 97 4.30 11.72 0.67
C ILE A 97 3.99 12.44 -0.66
N THR A 98 3.44 11.72 -1.65
CA THR A 98 3.16 12.23 -3.01
C THR A 98 1.69 12.59 -3.27
N GLY A 99 0.74 12.06 -2.49
CA GLY A 99 -0.68 12.15 -2.83
C GLY A 99 -1.08 11.31 -4.05
N MET A 100 -0.24 10.35 -4.46
CA MET A 100 -0.47 9.47 -5.63
C MET A 100 -0.46 8.01 -5.21
N TYR A 101 -1.25 7.15 -5.86
CA TYR A 101 -1.18 5.71 -5.63
C TYR A 101 0.21 5.18 -6.01
N ALA A 102 0.85 4.40 -5.14
CA ALA A 102 2.19 3.86 -5.41
C ALA A 102 2.24 3.02 -6.71
N ILE A 103 1.15 2.31 -7.04
CA ILE A 103 1.02 1.57 -8.31
C ILE A 103 1.05 2.47 -9.56
N SER A 104 0.71 3.75 -9.44
CA SER A 104 0.81 4.75 -10.53
C SER A 104 2.23 5.29 -10.70
N ASN A 105 3.01 5.25 -9.61
CA ASN A 105 4.40 5.72 -9.56
C ASN A 105 5.43 4.62 -9.83
N GLY A 106 5.03 3.34 -9.72
CA GLY A 106 5.96 2.21 -9.74
C GLY A 106 6.68 2.00 -8.42
N THR A 107 6.17 2.55 -7.31
CA THR A 107 6.80 2.54 -5.98
C THR A 107 6.10 1.61 -5.00
N GLN A 108 5.28 0.68 -5.49
CA GLN A 108 4.55 -0.29 -4.68
C GLN A 108 5.37 -1.49 -4.16
N PRO A 109 6.53 -1.90 -4.74
CA PRO A 109 7.37 -2.89 -4.08
C PRO A 109 8.07 -2.27 -2.88
N MET A 110 8.05 -2.96 -1.73
CA MET A 110 8.54 -2.41 -0.46
C MET A 110 10.05 -2.14 -0.47
N ARG A 111 10.46 -0.91 -0.15
CA ARG A 111 11.86 -0.44 -0.18
C ARG A 111 12.51 -0.54 -1.57
N SER A 112 11.75 -0.39 -2.65
CA SER A 112 12.29 -0.39 -4.01
C SER A 112 13.20 0.81 -4.30
N ARG A 113 12.92 1.97 -3.66
CA ARG A 113 13.62 3.25 -3.93
C ARG A 113 13.61 3.60 -5.43
N ASN A 114 12.57 3.19 -6.15
CA ASN A 114 12.40 3.56 -7.56
C ASN A 114 12.32 5.08 -7.70
N GLU A 115 12.91 5.60 -8.77
CA GLU A 115 12.88 7.02 -9.07
C GLU A 115 11.52 7.43 -9.65
N ILE A 116 11.15 8.68 -9.36
CA ILE A 116 9.99 9.36 -9.92
C ILE A 116 10.46 10.71 -10.49
N PRO A 117 9.72 11.32 -11.43
CA PRO A 117 10.05 12.65 -11.94
C PRO A 117 9.75 13.72 -10.87
N HIS A 118 10.72 14.03 -10.00
CA HIS A 118 10.59 14.99 -8.88
C HIS A 118 10.34 16.44 -9.31
N ASP A 119 10.64 16.76 -10.57
CA ASP A 119 10.26 18.01 -11.20
C ASP A 119 8.74 18.11 -11.41
N ARG A 120 8.05 16.98 -11.63
CA ARG A 120 6.60 16.88 -11.88
C ARG A 120 5.79 16.43 -10.67
N ILE A 121 6.32 15.53 -9.86
CA ILE A 121 5.66 14.97 -8.67
C ILE A 121 6.30 15.58 -7.43
N LYS A 122 5.55 16.45 -6.74
CA LYS A 122 6.00 17.14 -5.54
C LYS A 122 5.65 16.34 -4.29
N TYR A 123 6.46 16.49 -3.25
CA TYR A 123 6.07 16.02 -1.94
C TYR A 123 5.21 17.07 -1.26
N TYR A 124 4.13 16.67 -0.58
CA TYR A 124 3.23 17.63 0.07
C TYR A 124 3.94 18.57 1.07
N PRO A 125 5.02 18.18 1.80
CA PRO A 125 5.73 19.12 2.67
C PRO A 125 6.42 20.25 1.90
N ASP A 126 6.89 20.02 0.67
CA ASP A 126 7.47 21.09 -0.16
C ASP A 126 6.41 22.18 -0.44
N LEU A 127 5.18 21.76 -0.72
CA LEU A 127 4.04 22.64 -1.01
C LEU A 127 3.56 23.38 0.25
N LEU A 128 3.54 22.71 1.41
CA LEU A 128 3.25 23.35 2.70
C LEU A 128 4.27 24.45 3.05
N ARG A 129 5.56 24.19 2.81
CA ARG A 129 6.63 25.18 3.03
C ARG A 129 6.48 26.38 2.11
N GLN A 130 6.12 26.16 0.84
CA GLN A 130 5.81 27.24 -0.10
C GLN A 130 4.61 28.08 0.36
N ALA A 131 3.61 27.46 1.01
CA ALA A 131 2.48 28.15 1.64
C ALA A 131 2.85 28.86 2.98
N GLY A 132 4.10 28.76 3.43
CA GLY A 132 4.62 29.45 4.61
C GLY A 132 4.59 28.63 5.92
N TYR A 133 4.18 27.37 5.88
CA TYR A 133 4.19 26.50 7.04
C TYR A 133 5.61 26.07 7.42
N HIS A 134 5.88 25.98 8.73
CA HIS A 134 7.01 25.23 9.25
C HIS A 134 6.66 23.74 9.24
N THR A 135 7.50 22.92 8.61
CA THR A 135 7.24 21.48 8.46
C THR A 135 8.20 20.66 9.30
N SER A 136 7.66 19.74 10.09
CA SER A 136 8.49 18.81 10.87
C SER A 136 7.98 17.37 10.80
N ASN A 137 8.91 16.43 10.88
CA ASN A 137 8.65 15.02 11.11
C ASN A 137 9.64 14.51 12.18
N TRP A 138 9.13 13.97 13.29
CA TRP A 138 9.98 13.48 14.36
C TRP A 138 10.84 12.28 13.96
N THR A 139 10.29 11.33 13.19
CA THR A 139 11.01 10.10 12.85
C THR A 139 10.25 9.33 11.77
N LYS A 140 10.89 8.29 11.23
CA LYS A 140 10.34 7.34 10.25
C LYS A 140 9.75 8.00 9.01
N THR A 141 10.47 7.83 7.90
CA THR A 141 10.04 8.29 6.59
C THR A 141 9.50 7.13 5.79
N ASP A 142 10.35 6.13 5.52
CA ASP A 142 10.07 4.96 4.68
C ASP A 142 9.34 5.34 3.36
N TYR A 143 9.65 6.51 2.77
CA TYR A 143 8.91 7.06 1.62
C TYR A 143 9.00 6.23 0.33
N ASN A 144 9.89 5.23 0.31
CA ASN A 144 10.02 4.25 -0.76
C ASN A 144 10.44 4.79 -2.14
N ILE A 145 10.95 6.02 -2.21
CA ILE A 145 11.23 6.74 -3.45
C ILE A 145 12.71 7.15 -3.52
N GLY A 146 13.36 6.94 -4.67
CA GLY A 146 14.74 7.35 -4.94
C GLY A 146 14.87 8.78 -5.47
N GLY A 147 16.07 9.18 -5.89
CA GLY A 147 16.31 10.47 -6.57
C GLY A 147 16.41 11.73 -5.68
N ARG A 148 16.00 11.69 -4.40
CA ARG A 148 16.27 12.76 -3.43
C ARG A 148 16.38 12.26 -1.99
N PRO A 149 17.11 12.95 -1.09
CA PRO A 149 17.10 12.65 0.33
C PRO A 149 15.74 12.95 0.97
N ASP A 150 15.23 12.05 1.81
CA ASP A 150 13.93 12.21 2.47
C ASP A 150 13.86 13.48 3.34
N ARG A 151 14.99 13.91 3.93
CA ARG A 151 15.10 15.14 4.72
C ARG A 151 14.81 16.42 3.91
N ALA A 152 15.03 16.41 2.60
CA ALA A 152 15.01 17.63 1.79
C ALA A 152 13.65 18.36 1.77
N CYS A 153 12.55 17.65 2.04
CA CYS A 153 11.21 18.23 2.08
C CYS A 153 10.78 18.78 3.44
N TRP A 154 11.58 18.58 4.50
CA TRP A 154 11.25 18.98 5.88
C TRP A 154 12.17 20.09 6.37
N ASP A 155 11.63 21.06 7.12
CA ASP A 155 12.48 22.00 7.88
C ASP A 155 13.16 21.27 9.06
N VAL A 156 12.44 20.32 9.68
CA VAL A 156 12.97 19.45 10.74
C VAL A 156 12.62 17.99 10.47
N LEU A 157 13.61 17.16 10.18
CA LEU A 157 13.52 15.70 10.25
C LEU A 157 14.61 15.20 11.21
N ASP A 158 14.26 15.01 12.48
CA ASP A 158 15.22 14.73 13.56
C ASP A 158 14.60 13.96 14.74
N GLN A 159 15.13 12.76 15.01
CA GLN A 159 14.69 11.87 16.09
C GLN A 159 14.88 12.47 17.49
N LYS A 160 15.76 13.47 17.64
CA LYS A 160 15.96 14.18 18.91
C LYS A 160 14.92 15.28 19.14
N LYS A 161 14.16 15.66 18.11
CA LYS A 161 13.20 16.77 18.14
C LYS A 161 11.76 16.28 17.95
N ARG A 162 11.25 15.53 18.94
CA ARG A 162 9.86 15.02 18.96
C ARG A 162 8.82 16.07 18.63
N PHE A 163 8.97 17.23 19.23
CA PHE A 163 8.03 18.34 19.10
C PHE A 163 8.63 19.39 18.16
N GLY A 164 8.97 18.99 16.93
CA GLY A 164 9.66 19.84 15.96
C GLY A 164 8.92 21.12 15.57
N TRP A 165 7.63 21.27 15.92
CA TRP A 165 6.90 22.53 15.80
C TRP A 165 7.47 23.65 16.69
N ARG A 166 8.26 23.32 17.72
CA ARG A 166 8.92 24.32 18.59
C ARG A 166 10.06 25.06 17.89
N GLU A 167 10.54 24.53 16.76
CA GLU A 167 11.62 25.12 15.97
C GLU A 167 11.11 26.15 14.94
N ARG A 168 9.79 26.39 14.89
CA ARG A 168 9.19 27.37 13.98
C ARG A 168 9.52 28.80 14.41
N ARG A 169 9.47 29.75 13.48
CA ARG A 169 9.56 31.18 13.82
C ARG A 169 8.32 31.63 14.62
N PRO A 170 8.41 32.71 15.43
CA PRO A 170 7.24 33.30 16.06
C PRO A 170 6.09 33.54 15.06
N ASP A 171 4.86 33.26 15.48
CA ASP A 171 3.62 33.37 14.70
C ASP A 171 3.54 32.52 13.41
N GLN A 172 4.57 31.74 13.08
CA GLN A 172 4.53 30.84 11.94
C GLN A 172 3.60 29.65 12.23
N ARG A 173 2.73 29.30 11.27
CA ARG A 173 1.93 28.07 11.34
C ARG A 173 2.81 26.86 11.13
N PHE A 174 2.45 25.73 11.75
CA PHE A 174 3.19 24.48 11.58
C PHE A 174 2.33 23.35 11.05
N PHE A 175 3.00 22.45 10.32
CA PHE A 175 2.54 21.10 10.03
C PHE A 175 3.57 20.14 10.62
N ALA A 176 3.19 19.40 11.65
CA ALA A 176 4.10 18.52 12.36
C ALA A 176 3.60 17.08 12.34
N VAL A 177 4.47 16.16 11.96
CA VAL A 177 4.22 14.72 12.04
C VAL A 177 4.97 14.14 13.24
N VAL A 178 4.25 13.46 14.12
CA VAL A 178 4.83 12.68 15.22
C VAL A 178 4.49 11.21 14.98
N ASN A 179 5.48 10.44 14.50
CA ASN A 179 5.35 9.00 14.28
C ASN A 179 5.77 8.25 15.55
N THR A 180 4.85 7.53 16.21
CA THR A 180 5.20 6.56 17.26
C THR A 180 5.39 5.17 16.67
N THR A 181 6.52 4.54 17.03
CA THR A 181 6.88 3.18 16.64
C THR A 181 6.60 2.16 17.75
N SER A 182 5.89 2.58 18.82
CA SER A 182 5.60 1.74 19.98
C SER A 182 4.64 0.59 19.67
N SER A 183 3.89 0.67 18.57
CA SER A 183 3.04 -0.40 18.04
C SER A 183 3.60 -1.09 16.79
N HIS A 184 4.86 -0.82 16.42
CA HIS A 184 5.49 -1.47 15.26
C HIS A 184 5.66 -2.99 15.49
N GLU A 185 5.60 -3.78 14.42
CA GLU A 185 5.67 -5.27 14.41
C GLU A 185 6.79 -5.83 15.28
N SER A 186 7.97 -5.19 15.30
CA SER A 186 9.09 -5.55 16.18
C SER A 186 8.74 -5.62 17.67
N ARG A 187 7.69 -4.92 18.10
CA ARG A 187 7.21 -4.89 19.49
C ARG A 187 6.40 -6.12 19.84
N ALA A 188 5.91 -6.87 18.85
CA ALA A 188 5.29 -8.18 19.01
C ALA A 188 6.30 -9.34 18.88
N HIS A 189 7.54 -9.11 18.44
CA HIS A 189 8.54 -10.17 18.24
C HIS A 189 9.10 -10.73 19.56
N GLY A 190 9.57 -11.98 19.55
CA GLY A 190 10.27 -12.60 20.68
C GLY A 190 9.35 -13.06 21.83
N SER A 191 9.92 -13.32 23.00
CA SER A 191 9.23 -13.95 24.15
C SER A 191 7.94 -13.22 24.58
N THR A 192 6.90 -14.00 24.91
CA THR A 192 5.62 -13.52 25.44
C THR A 192 5.44 -13.82 26.93
N GLU A 193 6.51 -14.17 27.65
CA GLU A 193 6.42 -14.58 29.07
C GLU A 193 6.11 -13.41 30.02
N ASN A 194 6.47 -12.18 29.64
CA ASN A 194 6.36 -10.99 30.50
C ASN A 194 5.29 -10.00 30.01
N THR A 195 4.20 -10.49 29.44
CA THR A 195 3.08 -9.62 29.01
C THR A 195 2.27 -9.19 30.22
N ARG A 196 1.87 -7.92 30.26
CA ARG A 196 0.99 -7.38 31.32
C ARG A 196 -0.46 -7.81 31.09
N ASN A 197 -0.90 -7.78 29.83
CA ASN A 197 -2.21 -8.30 29.46
C ASN A 197 -2.25 -9.83 29.55
N ASP A 198 -3.38 -10.38 29.99
CA ASP A 198 -3.60 -11.81 30.15
C ASP A 198 -3.87 -12.48 28.77
N PRO A 199 -2.99 -13.38 28.30
CA PRO A 199 -3.19 -14.11 27.04
C PRO A 199 -4.54 -14.83 26.95
N GLY A 200 -5.05 -15.37 28.06
CA GLY A 200 -6.31 -16.13 28.09
C GLY A 200 -7.55 -15.27 27.84
N ARG A 201 -7.45 -13.94 27.95
CA ARG A 201 -8.56 -13.00 27.77
C ARG A 201 -8.60 -12.34 26.40
N MET A 202 -7.61 -12.61 25.55
CA MET A 202 -7.55 -12.03 24.22
C MET A 202 -8.73 -12.49 23.36
N THR A 203 -9.19 -11.65 22.45
CA THR A 203 -10.08 -12.04 21.35
C THR A 203 -9.23 -12.25 20.12
N LEU A 204 -9.18 -13.48 19.63
CA LEU A 204 -8.41 -13.84 18.44
C LEU A 204 -9.23 -13.59 17.18
N HIS A 205 -8.55 -13.25 16.09
CA HIS A 205 -9.14 -13.38 14.77
C HIS A 205 -9.54 -14.83 14.49
N SER A 206 -10.69 -15.03 13.85
CA SER A 206 -11.28 -16.34 13.55
C SER A 206 -10.42 -17.25 12.67
N TYR A 207 -9.45 -16.68 11.95
CA TYR A 207 -8.49 -17.42 11.14
C TYR A 207 -7.25 -17.92 11.89
N HIS A 208 -7.09 -17.55 13.17
CA HIS A 208 -6.02 -18.07 14.00
C HIS A 208 -6.51 -19.24 14.87
N PRO A 209 -5.78 -20.37 14.88
CA PRO A 209 -6.06 -21.42 15.85
C PRO A 209 -5.76 -20.92 17.27
N ASP A 210 -6.49 -21.46 18.25
CA ASP A 210 -6.30 -21.11 19.65
C ASP A 210 -5.07 -21.84 20.22
N LEU A 211 -3.90 -21.21 20.09
CA LEU A 211 -2.62 -21.75 20.53
C LEU A 211 -1.94 -20.82 21.54
N PRO A 212 -1.17 -21.34 22.51
CA PRO A 212 -0.45 -20.52 23.49
C PRO A 212 0.43 -19.43 22.85
N GLY A 213 1.19 -19.76 21.80
CA GLY A 213 2.04 -18.79 21.10
C GLY A 213 1.26 -17.68 20.37
N ILE A 214 0.03 -17.97 19.94
CA ILE A 214 -0.87 -16.98 19.33
C ILE A 214 -1.47 -16.09 20.41
N ARG A 215 -2.04 -16.68 21.47
CA ARG A 215 -2.60 -15.95 22.63
C ARG A 215 -1.57 -15.00 23.24
N GLY A 216 -0.35 -15.48 23.46
CA GLY A 216 0.76 -14.68 23.99
C GLY A 216 1.14 -13.51 23.07
N SER A 217 1.14 -13.74 21.74
CA SER A 217 1.42 -12.67 20.77
C SER A 217 0.36 -11.57 20.79
N TYR A 218 -0.92 -11.93 20.95
CA TYR A 218 -2.01 -10.94 21.08
C TYR A 218 -1.87 -10.11 22.36
N ALA A 219 -1.60 -10.75 23.50
CA ALA A 219 -1.40 -10.06 24.77
C ALA A 219 -0.18 -9.12 24.73
N LYS A 220 0.93 -9.59 24.17
CA LYS A 220 2.12 -8.77 23.97
C LYS A 220 1.84 -7.55 23.11
N TYR A 221 1.06 -7.72 22.06
CA TYR A 221 0.70 -6.61 21.19
C TYR A 221 -0.30 -5.65 21.85
N ALA A 222 -1.22 -6.15 22.68
CA ALA A 222 -2.08 -5.30 23.52
C ALA A 222 -1.26 -4.37 24.43
N ASP A 223 -0.18 -4.86 25.05
CA ASP A 223 0.73 -4.03 25.85
C ASP A 223 1.40 -2.93 25.01
N ALA A 224 1.81 -3.26 23.78
CA ALA A 224 2.41 -2.32 22.83
C ALA A 224 1.42 -1.23 22.41
N MET A 225 0.15 -1.59 22.20
CA MET A 225 -0.94 -0.65 21.90
C MET A 225 -1.22 0.31 23.05
N GLU A 226 -1.20 -0.16 24.30
CA GLU A 226 -1.36 0.71 25.48
C GLU A 226 -0.17 1.68 25.64
N LYS A 227 1.06 1.25 25.30
CA LYS A 227 2.22 2.16 25.27
C LYS A 227 2.09 3.19 24.15
N MET A 228 1.62 2.78 22.97
CA MET A 228 1.36 3.68 21.84
C MET A 228 0.34 4.75 22.23
N ASP A 229 -0.78 4.39 22.88
CA ASP A 229 -1.76 5.36 23.36
C ASP A 229 -1.16 6.36 24.38
N SER A 230 -0.26 5.90 25.26
CA SER A 230 0.49 6.79 26.15
C SER A 230 1.37 7.78 25.37
N ASP A 231 2.03 7.36 24.28
CA ASP A 231 2.82 8.29 23.45
C ASP A 231 1.94 9.36 22.80
N ILE A 232 0.71 9.00 22.41
CA ILE A 232 -0.28 9.95 21.91
C ILE A 232 -0.64 10.96 23.01
N GLY A 233 -0.95 10.48 24.22
CA GLY A 233 -1.24 11.32 25.38
C GLY A 233 -0.12 12.33 25.70
N GLU A 234 1.13 11.90 25.69
CA GLU A 234 2.31 12.77 25.88
C GLU A 234 2.39 13.88 24.83
N SER A 235 2.08 13.56 23.57
CA SER A 235 2.12 14.53 22.47
C SER A 235 0.99 15.56 22.58
N LEU A 236 -0.21 15.12 22.96
CA LEU A 236 -1.36 15.99 23.24
C LEU A 236 -1.08 16.92 24.44
N ALA A 237 -0.49 16.37 25.50
CA ALA A 237 -0.12 17.13 26.70
C ALA A 237 0.94 18.20 26.39
N ALA A 238 1.96 17.86 25.59
CA ALA A 238 2.97 18.83 25.15
C ALA A 238 2.37 19.97 24.32
N LEU A 239 1.47 19.66 23.38
CA LEU A 239 0.77 20.68 22.58
C LEU A 239 -0.04 21.63 23.48
N LYS A 240 -0.70 21.11 24.52
CA LYS A 240 -1.45 21.90 25.49
C LYS A 240 -0.55 22.75 26.38
N ALA A 241 0.56 22.19 26.87
CA ALA A 241 1.55 22.92 27.67
C ALA A 241 2.18 24.08 26.90
N ASP A 242 2.35 23.93 25.59
CA ASP A 242 2.84 24.98 24.69
C ASP A 242 1.77 26.05 24.36
N GLY A 243 0.53 25.91 24.87
CA GLY A 243 -0.58 26.84 24.61
C GLY A 243 -1.15 26.77 23.19
N LEU A 244 -0.85 25.71 22.43
CA LEU A 244 -1.19 25.60 21.00
C LEU A 244 -2.47 24.81 20.73
N HIS A 245 -3.07 24.21 21.76
CA HIS A 245 -4.18 23.27 21.62
C HIS A 245 -5.41 23.87 20.89
N GLU A 246 -5.80 25.10 21.21
CA GLU A 246 -6.98 25.74 20.59
C GLU A 246 -6.71 26.34 19.19
N ASP A 247 -5.45 26.34 18.76
CA ASP A 247 -5.02 26.82 17.44
C ASP A 247 -4.63 25.68 16.49
N THR A 248 -4.80 24.43 16.91
CA THR A 248 -4.27 23.25 16.20
C THR A 248 -5.37 22.23 15.90
N ILE A 249 -5.48 21.85 14.63
CA ILE A 249 -6.18 20.62 14.23
C ILE A 249 -5.26 19.44 14.56
N VAL A 250 -5.77 18.47 15.31
CA VAL A 250 -5.04 17.26 15.65
C VAL A 250 -5.65 16.08 14.89
N ILE A 251 -4.83 15.36 14.13
CA ILE A 251 -5.22 14.17 13.38
C ILE A 251 -4.48 12.99 13.97
N TYR A 252 -5.18 11.89 14.22
CA TYR A 252 -4.60 10.59 14.51
C TYR A 252 -4.95 9.58 13.42
N CYS A 253 -3.95 8.82 12.95
CA CYS A 253 -4.14 7.68 12.05
C CYS A 253 -3.03 6.63 12.23
N SER A 254 -3.28 5.37 11.87
CA SER A 254 -2.19 4.39 11.67
C SER A 254 -1.70 4.40 10.21
N ASP A 255 -0.49 3.91 9.93
CA ASP A 255 0.05 3.83 8.56
C ASP A 255 -0.41 2.60 7.76
N HIS A 256 -0.91 1.57 8.43
CA HIS A 256 -1.70 0.46 7.88
C HIS A 256 -2.21 -0.41 9.03
N GLY A 257 -2.87 -1.54 8.74
CA GLY A 257 -3.43 -2.44 9.76
C GLY A 257 -2.40 -3.18 10.63
N GLY A 258 -2.94 -4.06 11.49
CA GLY A 258 -2.29 -4.74 12.62
C GLY A 258 -1.04 -5.57 12.32
N VAL A 259 -0.34 -6.02 13.37
CA VAL A 259 0.92 -6.82 13.24
C VAL A 259 0.71 -8.32 13.26
N MET A 260 -0.49 -8.80 13.59
CA MET A 260 -0.78 -10.23 13.65
C MET A 260 -0.60 -10.87 12.26
N PRO A 261 -0.13 -12.14 12.17
CA PRO A 261 -0.09 -12.84 10.88
C PRO A 261 -1.40 -12.70 10.12
N ARG A 262 -1.33 -12.53 8.79
CA ARG A 262 -2.46 -12.17 7.90
C ARG A 262 -3.02 -10.73 8.06
N SER A 263 -2.42 -9.87 8.88
CA SER A 263 -2.77 -8.44 8.96
C SER A 263 -1.82 -7.60 8.09
N LYS A 264 -0.75 -7.03 8.64
CA LYS A 264 0.32 -6.34 7.88
C LYS A 264 0.83 -7.22 6.74
N ARG A 265 0.99 -6.60 5.58
CA ARG A 265 1.28 -7.14 4.24
C ARG A 265 0.06 -7.72 3.51
N PHE A 266 -1.11 -7.85 4.13
CA PHE A 266 -2.30 -8.46 3.53
C PHE A 266 -3.46 -7.46 3.43
N LEU A 267 -4.23 -7.53 2.33
CA LEU A 267 -5.27 -6.53 2.01
C LEU A 267 -6.62 -6.77 2.72
N TYR A 268 -6.68 -7.67 3.70
CA TYR A 268 -7.88 -7.94 4.48
C TYR A 268 -8.19 -6.76 5.42
N SER A 269 -9.37 -6.76 6.05
CA SER A 269 -9.78 -5.64 6.93
C SER A 269 -8.79 -5.42 8.07
N SER A 270 -8.23 -6.50 8.62
CA SER A 270 -7.19 -6.46 9.67
C SER A 270 -5.90 -5.75 9.22
N GLY A 271 -5.59 -5.75 7.92
CA GLY A 271 -4.41 -5.11 7.33
C GLY A 271 -4.65 -3.74 6.69
N THR A 272 -5.91 -3.33 6.48
CA THR A 272 -6.23 -2.10 5.72
C THR A 272 -7.21 -1.15 6.41
N HIS A 273 -8.09 -1.60 7.31
CA HIS A 273 -9.07 -0.74 7.99
C HIS A 273 -8.42 -0.04 9.20
N CYS A 274 -8.05 1.22 8.99
CA CYS A 274 -7.24 1.99 9.94
C CYS A 274 -8.11 2.97 10.73
N PRO A 275 -7.75 3.29 11.99
CA PRO A 275 -8.42 4.35 12.72
C PRO A 275 -8.10 5.71 12.10
N LEU A 276 -9.08 6.62 12.04
CA LEU A 276 -8.88 8.04 11.74
C LEU A 276 -9.72 8.91 12.67
N ILE A 277 -9.05 9.72 13.49
CA ILE A 277 -9.68 10.65 14.43
C ILE A 277 -9.18 12.06 14.12
N VAL A 278 -10.09 13.02 14.01
CA VAL A 278 -9.74 14.43 13.76
C VAL A 278 -10.38 15.32 14.82
N ARG A 279 -9.57 15.99 15.63
CA ARG A 279 -10.01 17.02 16.60
C ARG A 279 -9.82 18.39 15.99
N ILE A 280 -10.91 19.15 15.93
CA ILE A 280 -10.96 20.49 15.34
C ILE A 280 -11.45 21.46 16.42
N PRO A 281 -10.62 22.43 16.88
CA PRO A 281 -11.03 23.40 17.89
C PRO A 281 -12.31 24.16 17.52
N GLU A 282 -13.07 24.64 18.50
CA GLU A 282 -14.27 25.48 18.30
C GLU A 282 -13.98 26.70 17.41
N LYS A 283 -12.78 27.27 17.54
CA LYS A 283 -12.29 28.36 16.68
C LYS A 283 -12.40 28.06 15.18
N TYR A 284 -12.27 26.78 14.79
CA TYR A 284 -12.39 26.30 13.41
C TYR A 284 -13.66 25.47 13.18
N LYS A 285 -14.74 25.74 13.91
CA LYS A 285 -16.04 25.05 13.78
C LYS A 285 -16.60 24.99 12.37
N HIS A 286 -16.29 25.98 11.53
CA HIS A 286 -16.66 25.99 10.11
C HIS A 286 -15.98 24.87 9.28
N LEU A 287 -15.01 24.15 9.84
CA LEU A 287 -14.36 22.98 9.24
C LEU A 287 -14.89 21.65 9.80
N TRP A 288 -15.85 21.66 10.73
CA TRP A 288 -16.37 20.44 11.32
C TRP A 288 -17.07 19.55 10.28
N PRO A 289 -16.76 18.23 10.24
CA PRO A 289 -17.39 17.30 9.32
C PRO A 289 -18.74 16.77 9.83
N ALA A 290 -19.14 17.13 11.06
CA ALA A 290 -20.44 16.79 11.66
C ALA A 290 -20.88 17.89 12.64
N GLU A 291 -22.09 17.75 13.19
CA GLU A 291 -22.76 18.78 14.00
C GLU A 291 -21.96 19.21 15.25
N LYS A 292 -21.32 18.25 15.94
CA LYS A 292 -20.55 18.50 17.16
C LYS A 292 -19.47 17.44 17.41
N PRO A 293 -18.44 17.75 18.22
CA PRO A 293 -17.46 16.77 18.68
C PRO A 293 -18.09 15.55 19.37
N GLY A 294 -17.37 14.42 19.34
CA GLY A 294 -17.81 13.12 19.83
C GLY A 294 -18.63 12.30 18.82
N MET A 295 -18.90 12.85 17.64
CA MET A 295 -19.65 12.18 16.58
C MET A 295 -18.78 11.33 15.66
N THR A 296 -19.43 10.37 15.01
CA THR A 296 -18.83 9.61 13.91
C THR A 296 -19.07 10.27 12.56
N VAL A 297 -18.12 10.12 11.64
CA VAL A 297 -18.25 10.55 10.24
C VAL A 297 -18.30 9.32 9.36
N ASP A 298 -19.46 9.09 8.74
CA ASP A 298 -19.70 7.99 7.81
C ASP A 298 -19.31 8.39 6.37
N ARG A 299 -18.01 8.56 6.14
CA ARG A 299 -17.43 8.82 4.82
C ARG A 299 -16.29 7.85 4.53
N LEU A 300 -16.25 7.33 3.31
CA LEU A 300 -15.13 6.57 2.77
C LEU A 300 -13.91 7.49 2.58
N VAL A 301 -12.85 7.21 3.32
CA VAL A 301 -11.57 7.92 3.27
C VAL A 301 -10.48 6.93 2.91
N SER A 302 -9.67 7.30 1.92
CA SER A 302 -8.48 6.59 1.49
C SER A 302 -7.23 7.36 1.90
N PHE A 303 -6.13 6.68 2.15
CA PHE A 303 -4.89 7.37 2.54
C PHE A 303 -4.36 8.35 1.47
N VAL A 304 -4.62 8.08 0.20
CA VAL A 304 -4.34 9.01 -0.91
C VAL A 304 -5.07 10.35 -0.80
N ASP A 305 -6.19 10.41 -0.05
CA ASP A 305 -6.98 11.62 0.18
C ASP A 305 -6.31 12.59 1.17
N MET A 306 -5.48 12.06 2.07
CA MET A 306 -4.90 12.80 3.18
C MET A 306 -4.01 13.95 2.72
N PRO A 307 -3.02 13.77 1.82
CA PRO A 307 -2.11 14.84 1.43
C PRO A 307 -2.85 16.00 0.76
N LYS A 308 -3.83 15.69 -0.10
CA LYS A 308 -4.68 16.69 -0.76
C LYS A 308 -5.50 17.49 0.26
N THR A 309 -6.06 16.80 1.24
CA THR A 309 -6.82 17.40 2.34
C THR A 309 -5.93 18.30 3.20
N TRP A 310 -4.70 17.88 3.52
CA TRP A 310 -3.74 18.68 4.30
C TRP A 310 -3.36 19.98 3.60
N LEU A 311 -3.10 19.92 2.28
CA LEU A 311 -2.82 21.10 1.47
C LEU A 311 -4.01 22.05 1.44
N SER A 312 -5.23 21.52 1.26
CA SER A 312 -6.46 22.31 1.28
C SER A 312 -6.64 23.04 2.63
N LEU A 313 -6.50 22.35 3.76
CA LEU A 313 -6.61 22.95 5.09
C LEU A 313 -5.54 24.01 5.37
N ALA A 314 -4.36 23.86 4.77
CA ALA A 314 -3.25 24.82 4.87
C ALA A 314 -3.38 26.00 3.90
N GLY A 315 -4.38 26.00 3.01
CA GLY A 315 -4.50 26.95 1.91
C GLY A 315 -3.27 26.95 1.01
N ALA A 316 -2.69 25.76 0.79
CA ALA A 316 -1.57 25.52 -0.11
C ALA A 316 -2.09 25.12 -1.51
N GLU A 317 -1.26 25.30 -2.53
CA GLU A 317 -1.56 24.83 -3.88
C GLU A 317 -1.65 23.30 -3.92
N VAL A 318 -2.65 22.79 -4.64
CA VAL A 318 -2.87 21.36 -4.87
C VAL A 318 -2.60 21.06 -6.33
N PRO A 319 -1.48 20.37 -6.67
CA PRO A 319 -1.20 19.99 -8.05
C PRO A 319 -2.19 18.94 -8.59
N ASP A 320 -2.44 18.98 -9.90
CA ASP A 320 -3.28 17.99 -10.61
C ASP A 320 -2.76 16.54 -10.53
N THR A 321 -1.50 16.36 -10.11
CA THR A 321 -0.93 15.04 -9.88
C THR A 321 -1.50 14.34 -8.66
N PHE A 322 -2.13 15.04 -7.70
CA PHE A 322 -2.71 14.43 -6.51
C PHE A 322 -3.99 13.67 -6.85
N GLN A 323 -4.00 12.36 -6.58
CA GLN A 323 -5.01 11.41 -7.07
C GLN A 323 -6.13 11.11 -6.06
N GLY A 324 -6.09 11.74 -4.88
CA GLY A 324 -7.12 11.63 -3.85
C GLY A 324 -8.19 12.72 -3.93
N THR A 325 -9.08 12.72 -2.94
CA THR A 325 -10.15 13.70 -2.75
C THR A 325 -9.96 14.49 -1.46
N ILE A 326 -10.44 15.72 -1.42
CA ILE A 326 -10.51 16.52 -0.19
C ILE A 326 -11.71 16.00 0.60
N PHE A 327 -11.48 15.43 1.79
CA PHE A 327 -12.56 14.84 2.61
C PHE A 327 -12.99 15.70 3.81
N LEU A 328 -12.28 16.81 4.08
CA LEU A 328 -12.48 17.65 5.25
C LEU A 328 -12.26 19.13 4.90
N GLY A 329 -13.11 20.01 5.44
CA GLY A 329 -13.04 21.45 5.29
C GLY A 329 -13.95 22.01 4.19
N GLN A 330 -13.87 23.32 3.94
CA GLN A 330 -14.78 24.03 3.02
C GLN A 330 -14.69 23.58 1.56
N GLY A 331 -13.58 22.96 1.14
CA GLY A 331 -13.36 22.43 -0.20
C GLY A 331 -13.63 20.93 -0.34
N THR A 332 -14.47 20.34 0.54
CA THR A 332 -14.75 18.89 0.51
C THR A 332 -15.32 18.48 -0.85
N GLU A 333 -14.66 17.51 -1.48
CA GLU A 333 -15.07 16.92 -2.76
C GLU A 333 -16.09 15.79 -2.54
N PRO A 334 -16.86 15.38 -3.57
CA PRO A 334 -17.78 14.25 -3.48
C PRO A 334 -17.11 12.99 -2.93
N GLU A 335 -17.85 12.22 -2.12
CA GLU A 335 -17.37 10.96 -1.55
C GLU A 335 -17.02 9.97 -2.69
N PRO A 336 -15.82 9.36 -2.68
CA PRO A 336 -15.49 8.30 -3.63
C PRO A 336 -16.43 7.11 -3.46
N GLN A 337 -16.88 6.53 -4.58
CA GLN A 337 -17.68 5.31 -4.55
C GLN A 337 -16.89 4.12 -3.98
N TYR A 338 -15.58 4.09 -4.22
CA TYR A 338 -14.71 2.97 -3.85
C TYR A 338 -13.35 3.43 -3.33
N HIS A 339 -12.81 2.62 -2.41
CA HIS A 339 -11.41 2.61 -2.02
C HIS A 339 -10.66 1.54 -2.82
N LEU A 340 -9.41 1.80 -3.19
CA LEU A 340 -8.51 0.85 -3.85
C LEU A 340 -7.26 0.61 -2.99
N SER A 341 -7.01 -0.65 -2.65
CA SER A 341 -5.73 -1.09 -2.06
C SER A 341 -4.93 -1.97 -3.01
N PHE A 342 -3.62 -2.02 -2.80
CA PHE A 342 -2.69 -2.83 -3.56
C PHE A 342 -1.64 -3.49 -2.66
N ARG A 343 -1.20 -4.67 -3.08
CA ARG A 343 -0.07 -5.42 -2.50
C ARG A 343 0.82 -5.86 -3.65
N GLU A 344 2.13 -5.66 -3.47
CA GLU A 344 3.15 -6.30 -4.31
C GLU A 344 4.22 -6.90 -3.38
N ARG A 345 5.48 -6.99 -3.82
CA ARG A 345 6.56 -7.54 -3.02
C ARG A 345 6.70 -6.84 -1.67
N ALA A 346 6.73 -7.66 -0.61
CA ALA A 346 7.13 -7.27 0.73
C ALA A 346 8.37 -8.07 1.15
N ASP A 347 9.43 -7.37 1.54
CA ASP A 347 10.72 -7.97 1.88
C ASP A 347 11.20 -8.95 0.77
N GLU A 348 11.47 -10.22 1.08
CA GLU A 348 11.91 -11.24 0.14
C GLU A 348 10.78 -11.87 -0.70
N ARG A 349 9.51 -11.61 -0.40
CA ARG A 349 8.36 -12.33 -0.97
C ARG A 349 7.62 -11.57 -2.06
N CYS A 350 7.55 -12.18 -3.24
CA CYS A 350 6.80 -11.66 -4.38
C CYS A 350 5.30 -11.91 -4.21
N ASP A 351 4.49 -10.91 -4.55
CA ASP A 351 3.04 -11.02 -4.63
C ASP A 351 2.50 -9.95 -5.60
N CYS A 352 1.25 -10.06 -6.05
CA CYS A 352 0.51 -9.01 -6.73
C CYS A 352 -1.00 -9.18 -6.48
N VAL A 353 -1.59 -8.26 -5.70
CA VAL A 353 -3.02 -8.25 -5.37
C VAL A 353 -3.57 -6.84 -5.52
N ARG A 354 -4.82 -6.75 -5.98
CA ARG A 354 -5.62 -5.52 -5.93
C ARG A 354 -6.92 -5.79 -5.17
N MET A 355 -7.36 -4.81 -4.40
CA MET A 355 -8.65 -4.85 -3.71
C MET A 355 -9.38 -3.55 -3.97
N ILE A 356 -10.65 -3.64 -4.37
CA ILE A 356 -11.56 -2.49 -4.41
C ILE A 356 -12.70 -2.73 -3.42
N ARG A 357 -13.10 -1.71 -2.66
CA ARG A 357 -14.19 -1.83 -1.67
C ARG A 357 -15.09 -0.62 -1.61
N ASP A 358 -16.36 -0.85 -1.29
CA ASP A 358 -17.28 0.18 -0.79
C ASP A 358 -17.29 0.16 0.75
N LYS A 359 -18.26 0.82 1.41
CA LYS A 359 -18.37 0.85 2.87
C LYS A 359 -18.60 -0.52 3.53
N ARG A 360 -19.08 -1.53 2.78
CA ARG A 360 -19.41 -2.87 3.30
C ARG A 360 -18.70 -4.01 2.58
N TYR A 361 -18.63 -3.99 1.26
CA TYR A 361 -18.15 -5.11 0.46
C TYR A 361 -16.76 -4.84 -0.12
N ALA A 362 -15.93 -5.89 -0.19
CA ALA A 362 -14.60 -5.83 -0.77
C ALA A 362 -14.41 -6.95 -1.80
N TYR A 363 -13.92 -6.59 -2.99
CA TYR A 363 -13.58 -7.48 -4.09
C TYR A 363 -12.07 -7.49 -4.29
N TYR A 364 -11.49 -8.68 -4.41
CA TYR A 364 -10.06 -8.92 -4.53
C TYR A 364 -9.75 -9.63 -5.84
N LYS A 365 -8.62 -9.26 -6.43
CA LYS A 365 -8.04 -9.95 -7.58
C LYS A 365 -6.59 -10.31 -7.28
N ASN A 366 -6.32 -11.62 -7.29
CA ASN A 366 -5.01 -12.21 -7.05
C ASN A 366 -4.34 -12.50 -8.39
N TYR A 367 -3.29 -11.75 -8.72
CA TYR A 367 -2.55 -11.90 -9.97
C TYR A 367 -1.48 -13.00 -9.90
N MET A 368 -1.17 -13.49 -8.69
CA MET A 368 -0.27 -14.62 -8.44
C MET A 368 -0.96 -15.70 -7.61
N PRO A 369 -2.07 -16.31 -8.09
CA PRO A 369 -2.84 -17.25 -7.29
C PRO A 369 -2.15 -18.62 -7.14
N TYR A 370 -1.10 -18.88 -7.92
CA TYR A 370 -0.21 -20.04 -7.79
C TYR A 370 0.74 -19.95 -6.58
N ALA A 371 0.95 -18.76 -6.02
CA ALA A 371 1.71 -18.60 -4.77
C ALA A 371 0.81 -18.85 -3.55
N PRO A 372 1.33 -19.48 -2.47
CA PRO A 372 0.62 -19.58 -1.20
C PRO A 372 0.12 -18.23 -0.68
N ALA A 373 -1.07 -18.21 -0.06
CA ALA A 373 -1.70 -16.99 0.43
C ALA A 373 -0.80 -16.24 1.43
N GLY A 374 -0.23 -16.99 2.38
CA GLY A 374 0.77 -16.62 3.35
C GLY A 374 2.08 -17.33 3.02
N GLN A 375 3.13 -16.54 2.84
CA GLN A 375 4.47 -17.03 2.54
C GLN A 375 5.36 -16.80 3.76
N TYR A 376 6.28 -17.74 4.05
CA TYR A 376 7.28 -17.55 5.10
C TYR A 376 8.06 -16.26 4.85
N LEU A 377 8.02 -15.32 5.78
CA LEU A 377 8.76 -14.08 5.70
C LEU A 377 9.54 -13.93 6.99
N GLU A 378 10.88 -13.88 6.91
CA GLU A 378 11.77 -14.02 8.06
C GLU A 378 11.40 -13.06 9.19
N TYR A 379 11.17 -11.79 8.85
CA TYR A 379 10.78 -10.77 9.81
C TYR A 379 9.42 -11.05 10.48
N LEU A 380 8.40 -11.46 9.71
CA LEU A 380 7.09 -11.82 10.26
C LEU A 380 7.18 -13.05 11.16
N TRP A 381 8.05 -14.03 10.84
CA TRP A 381 8.21 -15.25 11.63
C TRP A 381 8.92 -15.05 12.99
N GLN A 382 9.37 -13.83 13.29
CA GLN A 382 9.88 -13.47 14.62
C GLN A 382 8.76 -13.25 15.66
N ILE A 383 7.49 -13.11 15.23
CA ILE A 383 6.33 -13.17 16.14
C ILE A 383 6.02 -14.63 16.46
N GLN A 384 5.85 -15.00 17.74
CA GLN A 384 5.61 -16.40 18.12
C GLN A 384 4.35 -17.01 17.48
N ALA A 385 3.35 -16.19 17.14
CA ALA A 385 2.13 -16.64 16.47
C ALA A 385 2.40 -17.33 15.12
N ALA A 386 3.33 -16.82 14.31
CA ALA A 386 3.57 -17.33 12.95
C ALA A 386 4.14 -18.77 12.92
N PRO A 387 5.27 -19.09 13.59
CA PRO A 387 5.79 -20.46 13.62
C PRO A 387 4.87 -21.42 14.39
N ALA A 388 4.15 -20.96 15.42
CA ALA A 388 3.16 -21.78 16.11
C ALA A 388 2.00 -22.19 15.17
N TRP A 389 1.51 -21.25 14.36
CA TRP A 389 0.47 -21.51 13.37
C TRP A 389 0.96 -22.43 12.25
N GLU A 390 2.16 -22.17 11.73
CA GLU A 390 2.79 -23.01 10.69
C GLU A 390 2.99 -24.45 11.17
N GLN A 391 3.55 -24.64 12.37
CA GLN A 391 3.74 -25.97 12.94
C GLN A 391 2.41 -26.70 13.11
N HIS A 392 1.38 -26.02 13.61
CA HIS A 392 0.04 -26.60 13.75
C HIS A 392 -0.57 -27.01 12.40
N HIS A 393 -0.29 -26.25 11.34
CA HIS A 393 -0.68 -26.62 9.98
C HIS A 393 0.05 -27.88 9.49
N ARG A 394 1.38 -27.94 9.66
CA ARG A 394 2.21 -29.10 9.26
C ARG A 394 1.82 -30.40 9.95
N GLU A 395 1.35 -30.30 11.19
CA GLU A 395 0.82 -31.44 11.95
C GLU A 395 -0.58 -31.88 11.48
N GLY A 396 -1.15 -31.23 10.46
CA GLY A 396 -2.47 -31.55 9.91
C GLY A 396 -3.63 -31.14 10.81
N LYS A 397 -3.41 -30.24 11.78
CA LYS A 397 -4.41 -29.86 12.81
C LYS A 397 -5.25 -28.64 12.45
N THR A 398 -4.93 -27.93 11.37
CA THR A 398 -5.73 -26.79 10.88
C THR A 398 -7.03 -27.23 10.19
N ASN A 399 -8.05 -26.39 10.25
CA ASN A 399 -9.31 -26.57 9.50
C ASN A 399 -9.32 -25.75 8.19
N GLU A 400 -10.44 -25.71 7.47
CA GLU A 400 -10.57 -24.98 6.19
C GLU A 400 -10.37 -23.45 6.30
N ILE A 401 -10.56 -22.87 7.49
CA ILE A 401 -10.31 -21.45 7.74
C ILE A 401 -8.84 -21.25 8.13
N THR A 402 -8.38 -21.94 9.17
CA THR A 402 -7.03 -21.75 9.73
C THR A 402 -5.93 -22.32 8.85
N GLY A 403 -6.24 -23.26 7.95
CA GLY A 403 -5.29 -23.84 6.99
C GLY A 403 -5.17 -23.04 5.70
N ARG A 404 -6.15 -22.18 5.37
CA ARG A 404 -6.20 -21.44 4.10
C ARG A 404 -4.97 -20.55 3.88
N PHE A 405 -4.38 -20.02 4.96
CA PHE A 405 -3.22 -19.15 4.89
C PHE A 405 -2.00 -19.84 4.25
N PHE A 406 -1.86 -21.16 4.37
CA PHE A 406 -0.70 -21.89 3.85
C PHE A 406 -0.93 -22.53 2.48
N ARG A 407 -2.10 -22.31 1.87
CA ARG A 407 -2.49 -22.88 0.57
C ARG A 407 -2.46 -21.81 -0.54
N PRO A 408 -2.31 -22.19 -1.82
CA PRO A 408 -2.48 -21.26 -2.95
C PRO A 408 -3.84 -20.55 -2.94
N ARG A 409 -3.90 -19.33 -3.48
CA ARG A 409 -5.13 -18.53 -3.52
C ARG A 409 -6.02 -18.87 -4.71
N VAL A 410 -7.29 -18.53 -4.57
CA VAL A 410 -8.20 -18.39 -5.70
C VAL A 410 -7.89 -17.10 -6.47
N SER A 411 -8.28 -17.04 -7.75
CA SER A 411 -8.01 -15.86 -8.60
C SER A 411 -8.77 -14.61 -8.14
N GLU A 412 -9.98 -14.79 -7.62
CA GLU A 412 -10.87 -13.71 -7.18
C GLU A 412 -11.50 -14.05 -5.83
N GLU A 413 -11.70 -13.03 -4.99
CA GLU A 413 -12.38 -13.17 -3.70
C GLU A 413 -13.37 -12.03 -3.49
N PHE A 414 -14.43 -12.28 -2.74
CA PHE A 414 -15.44 -11.28 -2.43
C PHE A 414 -15.96 -11.46 -1.00
N TYR A 415 -16.00 -10.39 -0.21
CA TYR A 415 -16.33 -10.45 1.21
C TYR A 415 -17.32 -9.36 1.63
N ASP A 416 -18.23 -9.71 2.54
CA ASP A 416 -19.03 -8.76 3.33
C ASP A 416 -18.24 -8.40 4.60
N THR A 417 -17.52 -7.28 4.57
CA THR A 417 -16.57 -6.90 5.64
C THR A 417 -17.24 -6.39 6.92
N VAL A 418 -18.56 -6.20 6.92
CA VAL A 418 -19.33 -5.82 8.11
C VAL A 418 -19.80 -7.06 8.87
N ALA A 419 -20.31 -8.06 8.13
CA ALA A 419 -20.71 -9.34 8.73
C ALA A 419 -19.49 -10.23 9.05
N ASP A 420 -18.41 -10.09 8.29
CA ASP A 420 -17.18 -10.87 8.38
C ASP A 420 -15.96 -9.95 8.26
N PHE A 421 -15.61 -9.28 9.37
CA PHE A 421 -14.42 -8.42 9.43
C PHE A 421 -13.14 -9.19 9.06
N ASP A 422 -13.07 -10.46 9.45
CA ASP A 422 -11.89 -11.30 9.29
C ASP A 422 -11.70 -11.82 7.85
N ASN A 423 -12.68 -11.62 6.97
CA ASN A 423 -12.65 -12.07 5.58
C ASN A 423 -12.40 -13.59 5.46
N VAL A 424 -13.13 -14.40 6.24
CA VAL A 424 -13.01 -15.86 6.20
C VAL A 424 -14.08 -16.53 5.32
N GLN A 425 -15.21 -15.86 5.08
CA GLN A 425 -16.30 -16.33 4.23
C GLN A 425 -16.19 -15.71 2.83
N ASN A 426 -15.54 -16.42 1.90
CA ASN A 426 -15.45 -15.97 0.51
C ASN A 426 -16.79 -16.20 -0.22
N LEU A 427 -17.44 -15.10 -0.61
CA LEU A 427 -18.74 -15.04 -1.25
C LEU A 427 -18.65 -14.90 -2.79
N ILE A 428 -17.48 -15.15 -3.39
CA ILE A 428 -17.26 -14.96 -4.83
C ILE A 428 -18.23 -15.78 -5.71
N GLU A 429 -18.63 -16.97 -5.27
CA GLU A 429 -19.57 -17.85 -5.98
C GLU A 429 -21.04 -17.64 -5.55
N ALA A 430 -21.32 -16.75 -4.59
CA ALA A 430 -22.67 -16.58 -4.05
C ALA A 430 -23.61 -15.93 -5.10
N PRO A 431 -24.73 -16.57 -5.50
CA PRO A 431 -25.59 -16.06 -6.58
C PRO A 431 -26.14 -14.66 -6.33
N GLN A 432 -26.50 -14.35 -5.08
CA GLN A 432 -27.08 -13.07 -4.68
C GLN A 432 -26.11 -11.88 -4.78
N HIS A 433 -24.81 -12.12 -4.99
CA HIS A 433 -23.79 -11.09 -5.05
C HIS A 433 -23.19 -10.88 -6.45
N GLN A 434 -23.57 -11.67 -7.45
CA GLN A 434 -22.93 -11.66 -8.77
C GLN A 434 -23.03 -10.30 -9.49
N GLU A 435 -24.16 -9.60 -9.40
CA GLU A 435 -24.30 -8.26 -9.98
C GLU A 435 -23.31 -7.26 -9.33
N ARG A 436 -23.16 -7.31 -8.01
CA ARG A 436 -22.23 -6.45 -7.27
C ARG A 436 -20.78 -6.78 -7.61
N ILE A 437 -20.44 -8.07 -7.64
CA ILE A 437 -19.11 -8.54 -8.03
C ILE A 437 -18.77 -8.05 -9.43
N ALA A 438 -19.69 -8.16 -10.39
CA ALA A 438 -19.49 -7.65 -11.75
C ALA A 438 -19.22 -6.14 -11.79
N ARG A 439 -19.99 -5.34 -11.03
CA ARG A 439 -19.76 -3.88 -10.93
C ARG A 439 -18.41 -3.55 -10.31
N MET A 440 -18.01 -4.24 -9.25
CA MET A 440 -16.72 -4.01 -8.58
C MET A 440 -15.52 -4.46 -9.42
N ARG A 441 -15.66 -5.56 -10.16
CA ARG A 441 -14.67 -6.00 -11.16
C ARG A 441 -14.45 -4.93 -12.24
N GLN A 442 -15.53 -4.38 -12.78
CA GLN A 442 -15.47 -3.28 -13.75
C GLN A 442 -14.85 -2.01 -13.14
N ALA A 443 -15.21 -1.66 -11.90
CA ALA A 443 -14.66 -0.52 -11.20
C ALA A 443 -13.15 -0.67 -10.94
N LEU A 444 -12.68 -1.87 -10.55
CA LEU A 444 -11.26 -2.16 -10.41
C LEU A 444 -10.54 -1.94 -11.74
N ARG A 445 -11.03 -2.56 -12.82
CA ARG A 445 -10.42 -2.46 -14.15
C ARG A 445 -10.33 -1.01 -14.62
N LYS A 446 -11.42 -0.24 -14.46
CA LYS A 446 -11.46 1.20 -14.77
C LYS A 446 -10.36 1.94 -14.00
N ARG A 447 -10.27 1.71 -12.69
CA ARG A 447 -9.28 2.42 -11.87
C ARG A 447 -7.84 2.02 -12.20
N GLN A 448 -7.58 0.76 -12.54
CA GLN A 448 -6.25 0.32 -12.99
C GLN A 448 -5.83 1.06 -14.27
N LEU A 449 -6.73 1.19 -15.24
CA LEU A 449 -6.48 1.94 -16.48
C LEU A 449 -6.23 3.43 -16.21
N GLU A 450 -7.08 4.08 -15.40
CA GLU A 450 -6.92 5.50 -15.07
C GLU A 450 -5.65 5.80 -14.27
N LEU A 451 -5.17 4.85 -13.47
CA LEU A 451 -3.94 4.98 -12.69
C LEU A 451 -2.68 4.62 -13.46
N TYR A 452 -2.79 4.04 -14.65
CA TYR A 452 -1.66 3.38 -15.31
C TYR A 452 -1.01 2.35 -14.37
N ASP A 453 -1.81 1.44 -13.81
CA ASP A 453 -1.36 0.44 -12.83
C ASP A 453 -0.13 -0.32 -13.36
N SER A 454 1.00 -0.08 -12.72
CA SER A 454 2.30 -0.61 -13.14
C SER A 454 2.54 -2.07 -12.71
N GLY A 455 1.64 -2.69 -11.96
CA GLY A 455 1.88 -4.02 -11.37
C GLY A 455 1.49 -5.22 -12.23
N LEU A 456 1.17 -5.03 -13.51
CA LEU A 456 0.82 -6.14 -14.41
C LEU A 456 2.04 -6.83 -15.05
N LEU A 457 3.26 -6.41 -14.69
CA LEU A 457 4.50 -7.10 -15.03
C LEU A 457 5.28 -7.42 -13.75
N PRO A 458 6.10 -8.48 -13.73
CA PRO A 458 7.06 -8.72 -12.65
C PRO A 458 7.95 -7.50 -12.37
N GLU A 459 8.33 -7.31 -11.10
CA GLU A 459 9.05 -6.12 -10.63
C GLU A 459 10.32 -5.83 -11.44
N THR A 460 11.13 -6.86 -11.70
CA THR A 460 12.40 -6.70 -12.42
C THR A 460 12.19 -6.50 -13.91
N MET A 461 11.23 -7.19 -14.53
CA MET A 461 10.83 -6.97 -15.93
C MET A 461 10.43 -5.51 -16.15
N ARG A 462 9.58 -4.98 -15.27
CA ARG A 462 9.16 -3.57 -15.29
C ARG A 462 10.34 -2.61 -15.15
N ALA A 463 11.22 -2.85 -14.18
CA ALA A 463 12.39 -1.99 -13.95
C ALA A 463 13.40 -2.07 -15.12
N ARG A 464 13.62 -3.27 -15.67
CA ARG A 464 14.47 -3.51 -16.85
C ARG A 464 13.95 -2.72 -18.04
N ARG A 465 12.64 -2.78 -18.29
CA ARG A 465 12.01 -2.04 -19.38
C ARG A 465 12.14 -0.52 -19.21
N ALA A 466 11.83 0.02 -18.04
CA ALA A 466 11.99 1.46 -17.79
C ALA A 466 13.44 1.94 -18.01
N ARG A 467 14.43 1.18 -17.50
CA ARG A 467 15.86 1.49 -17.70
C ARG A 467 16.30 1.43 -19.16
N ALA A 468 15.84 0.43 -19.92
CA ALA A 468 16.19 0.28 -21.33
C ALA A 468 15.77 1.48 -22.20
N HIS A 469 14.77 2.24 -21.74
CA HIS A 469 14.27 3.45 -22.41
C HIS A 469 14.70 4.75 -21.72
N ASN A 470 15.55 4.70 -20.68
CA ASN A 470 15.97 5.86 -19.88
C ASN A 470 14.77 6.66 -19.31
N LEU A 471 13.77 5.93 -18.81
CA LEU A 471 12.56 6.49 -18.20
C LEU A 471 12.44 6.03 -16.75
N THR A 472 11.71 6.82 -15.95
CA THR A 472 11.15 6.31 -14.69
C THR A 472 10.03 5.31 -14.98
N ILE A 473 9.68 4.45 -14.01
CA ILE A 473 8.53 3.53 -14.18
C ILE A 473 7.24 4.33 -14.40
N TYR A 474 7.06 5.45 -13.68
CA TYR A 474 5.93 6.36 -13.83
C TYR A 474 5.73 6.81 -15.30
N GLU A 475 6.81 7.17 -15.98
CA GLU A 475 6.76 7.60 -17.38
C GLU A 475 6.53 6.43 -18.32
N MET A 476 7.24 5.32 -18.13
CA MET A 476 7.14 4.13 -18.97
C MET A 476 5.71 3.59 -19.03
N VAL A 477 5.00 3.52 -17.89
CA VAL A 477 3.63 2.97 -17.87
C VAL A 477 2.58 3.87 -18.52
N ARG A 478 2.94 5.11 -18.84
CA ARG A 478 2.09 6.08 -19.56
C ARG A 478 2.36 6.09 -21.07
N ASP A 479 3.37 5.37 -21.54
CA ASP A 479 3.58 5.14 -22.97
C ASP A 479 2.93 3.81 -23.39
N PRO A 480 1.81 3.82 -24.15
CA PRO A 480 1.12 2.60 -24.55
C PRO A 480 1.93 1.69 -25.48
N LYS A 481 3.03 2.18 -26.08
CA LYS A 481 3.95 1.35 -26.87
C LYS A 481 4.87 0.53 -25.98
N LEU A 482 5.23 1.07 -24.80
CA LEU A 482 6.10 0.42 -23.84
C LEU A 482 5.32 -0.35 -22.77
N TYR A 483 4.06 0.01 -22.52
CA TYR A 483 3.24 -0.62 -21.50
C TYR A 483 1.76 -0.62 -21.94
N PRO A 484 1.36 -1.54 -22.84
CA PRO A 484 -0.02 -1.68 -23.30
C PRO A 484 -0.92 -2.27 -22.19
N LEU A 485 -1.20 -1.48 -21.13
CA LEU A 485 -1.88 -1.93 -19.91
C LEU A 485 -3.23 -2.62 -20.19
N ALA A 486 -4.03 -2.13 -21.13
CA ALA A 486 -5.30 -2.77 -21.48
C ALA A 486 -5.10 -4.22 -21.95
N SER A 487 -4.10 -4.45 -22.81
CA SER A 487 -3.73 -5.79 -23.28
C SER A 487 -3.21 -6.68 -22.16
N TYR A 488 -2.46 -6.13 -21.20
CA TYR A 488 -2.02 -6.89 -20.02
C TYR A 488 -3.18 -7.27 -19.10
N LEU A 489 -4.14 -6.37 -18.90
CA LEU A 489 -5.34 -6.67 -18.13
C LEU A 489 -6.16 -7.78 -18.82
N ASP A 490 -6.29 -7.75 -20.14
CA ASP A 490 -6.98 -8.80 -20.92
C ASP A 490 -6.27 -10.15 -20.84
N ALA A 491 -4.93 -10.15 -20.98
CA ALA A 491 -4.12 -11.36 -20.86
C ALA A 491 -4.18 -11.95 -19.45
N ALA A 492 -4.11 -11.10 -18.43
CA ALA A 492 -4.26 -11.49 -17.03
C ALA A 492 -5.66 -12.03 -16.73
N ASP A 493 -6.73 -11.36 -17.18
CA ASP A 493 -8.11 -11.82 -17.04
C ASP A 493 -8.30 -13.22 -17.65
N ARG A 494 -7.75 -13.44 -18.85
CA ARG A 494 -7.79 -14.75 -19.52
C ARG A 494 -7.03 -15.82 -18.73
N ALA A 495 -5.81 -15.53 -18.28
CA ALA A 495 -5.01 -16.47 -17.50
C ALA A 495 -5.70 -16.84 -16.18
N LEU A 496 -6.22 -15.85 -15.47
CA LEU A 496 -6.84 -16.00 -14.16
C LEU A 496 -8.21 -16.70 -14.20
N ALA A 497 -8.87 -16.73 -15.35
CA ALA A 497 -10.13 -17.46 -15.56
C ALA A 497 -9.95 -19.00 -15.61
N ARG A 498 -8.72 -19.49 -15.84
CA ARG A 498 -8.35 -20.92 -15.83
C ARG A 498 -9.23 -21.82 -16.73
N ARG A 499 -9.73 -21.30 -17.84
CA ARG A 499 -10.57 -22.04 -18.80
C ARG A 499 -9.69 -22.86 -19.75
N ALA A 500 -9.98 -24.16 -19.87
CA ALA A 500 -9.22 -25.06 -20.75
C ALA A 500 -9.23 -24.58 -22.22
N ASP A 501 -10.35 -24.01 -22.65
CA ASP A 501 -10.56 -23.49 -24.02
C ASP A 501 -9.62 -22.33 -24.38
N ASP A 502 -8.98 -21.69 -23.39
CA ASP A 502 -7.98 -20.63 -23.63
C ASP A 502 -6.58 -21.18 -23.96
N LEU A 503 -6.36 -22.51 -23.89
CA LEU A 503 -5.06 -23.13 -24.20
C LEU A 503 -4.46 -22.70 -25.54
N PRO A 504 -5.19 -22.70 -26.67
CA PRO A 504 -4.64 -22.26 -27.96
C PRO A 504 -4.17 -20.80 -27.94
N ALA A 505 -4.86 -19.94 -27.18
CA ALA A 505 -4.49 -18.54 -27.05
C ALA A 505 -3.18 -18.38 -26.28
N PHE A 506 -2.96 -19.16 -25.21
CA PHE A 506 -1.70 -19.13 -24.46
C PHE A 506 -0.53 -19.71 -25.28
N VAL A 507 -0.74 -20.81 -26.01
CA VAL A 507 0.28 -21.38 -26.90
C VAL A 507 0.72 -20.37 -27.95
N LYS A 508 -0.23 -19.65 -28.58
CA LYS A 508 0.07 -18.57 -29.51
C LYS A 508 0.77 -17.39 -28.82
N GLY A 509 0.31 -17.02 -27.63
CA GLY A 509 0.80 -15.88 -26.85
C GLY A 509 2.28 -16.02 -26.44
N LEU A 510 2.80 -17.25 -26.30
CA LEU A 510 4.22 -17.49 -26.05
C LEU A 510 5.15 -17.06 -27.20
N SER A 511 4.62 -16.71 -28.37
CA SER A 511 5.40 -16.17 -29.50
C SER A 511 5.15 -14.68 -29.73
N ASP A 512 4.46 -13.99 -28.81
CA ASP A 512 4.20 -12.56 -28.92
C ASP A 512 5.51 -11.74 -28.82
N PRO A 513 5.71 -10.67 -29.61
CA PRO A 513 6.90 -9.83 -29.50
C PRO A 513 7.06 -9.18 -28.12
N ASP A 514 5.97 -8.92 -27.39
CA ASP A 514 6.03 -8.32 -26.05
C ASP A 514 6.25 -9.39 -24.97
N ASP A 515 7.32 -9.25 -24.18
CA ASP A 515 7.66 -10.20 -23.11
C ASP A 515 6.64 -10.23 -21.97
N GLY A 516 5.87 -9.15 -21.77
CA GLY A 516 4.74 -9.12 -20.83
C GLY A 516 3.55 -9.97 -21.29
N LEU A 517 3.24 -9.98 -22.58
CA LEU A 517 2.20 -10.86 -23.13
C LEU A 517 2.64 -12.33 -23.10
N ARG A 518 3.92 -12.61 -23.37
CA ARG A 518 4.49 -13.95 -23.18
C ARG A 518 4.44 -14.40 -21.72
N TYR A 519 4.73 -13.49 -20.78
CA TYR A 519 4.62 -13.75 -19.34
C TYR A 519 3.19 -14.17 -18.94
N TRP A 520 2.17 -13.40 -19.36
CA TRP A 520 0.79 -13.78 -19.05
C TRP A 520 0.34 -15.06 -19.76
N ALA A 521 0.88 -15.37 -20.94
CA ALA A 521 0.63 -16.63 -21.62
C ALA A 521 1.21 -17.82 -20.85
N VAL A 522 2.45 -17.74 -20.36
CA VAL A 522 3.05 -18.83 -19.56
C VAL A 522 2.36 -18.98 -18.20
N VAL A 523 1.92 -17.88 -17.57
CA VAL A 523 1.09 -17.92 -16.35
C VAL A 523 -0.24 -18.62 -16.64
N GLY A 524 -0.88 -18.34 -17.78
CA GLY A 524 -2.09 -19.02 -18.22
C GLY A 524 -1.88 -20.53 -18.34
N LEU A 525 -0.83 -20.97 -19.02
CA LEU A 525 -0.47 -22.39 -19.11
C LEU A 525 -0.20 -23.01 -17.73
N HIS A 526 0.51 -22.30 -16.86
CA HIS A 526 0.77 -22.76 -15.49
C HIS A 526 -0.53 -23.02 -14.70
N LEU A 527 -1.51 -22.12 -14.84
CA LEU A 527 -2.81 -22.18 -14.16
C LEU A 527 -3.80 -23.18 -14.77
N LEU A 528 -3.52 -23.71 -15.97
CA LEU A 528 -4.27 -24.82 -16.55
C LEU A 528 -3.87 -26.18 -15.94
N GLU A 529 -2.76 -26.24 -15.21
CA GLU A 529 -2.24 -27.46 -14.57
C GLU A 529 -2.10 -28.59 -15.60
N ASN A 530 -2.58 -29.80 -15.31
CA ASN A 530 -2.48 -30.96 -16.21
C ASN A 530 -3.14 -30.71 -17.58
N ARG A 531 -4.09 -29.77 -17.68
CA ARG A 531 -4.74 -29.42 -18.95
C ARG A 531 -3.78 -28.70 -19.92
N ALA A 532 -2.63 -28.21 -19.45
CA ALA A 532 -1.57 -27.66 -20.29
C ALA A 532 -0.66 -28.71 -20.95
N ALA A 533 -0.87 -30.01 -20.71
CA ALA A 533 -0.04 -31.07 -21.30
C ALA A 533 0.14 -30.96 -22.84
N PRO A 534 -0.86 -30.57 -23.65
CA PRO A 534 -0.66 -30.35 -25.09
C PRO A 534 0.34 -29.26 -25.44
N ALA A 535 0.65 -28.36 -24.50
CA ALA A 535 1.58 -27.24 -24.70
C ALA A 535 3.04 -27.57 -24.32
N VAL A 536 3.37 -28.81 -23.93
CA VAL A 536 4.72 -29.20 -23.49
C VAL A 536 5.81 -28.79 -24.49
N ALA A 537 5.63 -29.07 -25.79
CA ALA A 537 6.62 -28.70 -26.80
C ALA A 537 6.82 -27.17 -26.91
N THR A 538 5.77 -26.38 -26.68
CA THR A 538 5.84 -24.92 -26.67
C THR A 538 6.53 -24.41 -25.40
N LEU A 539 6.25 -25.03 -24.25
CA LEU A 539 6.91 -24.73 -22.98
C LEU A 539 8.41 -25.05 -23.02
N GLU A 540 8.81 -26.15 -23.66
CA GLU A 540 10.22 -26.49 -23.87
C GLU A 540 10.94 -25.43 -24.71
N LYS A 541 10.30 -24.91 -25.75
CA LYS A 541 10.84 -23.77 -26.53
C LYS A 541 10.97 -22.51 -25.69
N ALA A 542 10.01 -22.24 -24.79
CA ALA A 542 10.02 -21.09 -23.90
C ALA A 542 11.16 -21.12 -22.87
N LEU A 543 11.85 -22.25 -22.66
CA LEU A 543 13.07 -22.31 -21.83
C LEU A 543 14.26 -21.55 -22.43
N ALA A 544 14.13 -21.12 -23.69
CA ALA A 544 15.09 -20.26 -24.39
C ALA A 544 14.60 -18.81 -24.53
N ASP A 545 13.49 -18.41 -23.90
CA ASP A 545 12.98 -17.03 -23.97
C ASP A 545 14.00 -16.03 -23.43
N GLU A 546 14.15 -14.86 -24.05
CA GLU A 546 15.05 -13.80 -23.57
C GLU A 546 14.69 -13.31 -22.16
N ALA A 547 13.41 -13.35 -21.77
CA ALA A 547 12.95 -12.99 -20.44
C ALA A 547 13.05 -14.17 -19.46
N ASP A 548 13.92 -14.06 -18.47
CA ASP A 548 14.09 -15.10 -17.43
C ASP A 548 12.78 -15.37 -16.67
N GLU A 549 11.90 -14.37 -16.51
CA GLU A 549 10.60 -14.55 -15.87
C GLU A 549 9.74 -15.59 -16.62
N VAL A 550 9.81 -15.60 -17.97
CA VAL A 550 9.14 -16.59 -18.82
C VAL A 550 9.83 -17.95 -18.70
N LYS A 551 11.17 -17.98 -18.75
CA LYS A 551 11.95 -19.23 -18.60
C LYS A 551 11.61 -19.95 -17.29
N ILE A 552 11.59 -19.23 -16.16
CA ILE A 552 11.34 -19.77 -14.83
C ILE A 552 9.91 -20.35 -14.74
N MET A 553 8.90 -19.58 -15.16
CA MET A 553 7.51 -20.06 -15.14
C MET A 553 7.29 -21.25 -16.08
N ALA A 554 7.93 -21.27 -17.26
CA ALA A 554 7.86 -22.40 -18.18
C ALA A 554 8.51 -23.65 -17.58
N ALA A 555 9.69 -23.51 -16.97
CA ALA A 555 10.40 -24.60 -16.31
C ALA A 555 9.57 -25.20 -15.16
N TRP A 556 8.99 -24.35 -14.30
CA TRP A 556 8.12 -24.82 -13.22
C TRP A 556 6.87 -25.54 -13.76
N THR A 557 6.26 -25.00 -14.82
CA THR A 557 5.11 -25.64 -15.47
C THR A 557 5.47 -27.01 -16.05
N LEU A 558 6.64 -27.16 -16.67
CA LEU A 558 7.14 -28.45 -17.16
C LEU A 558 7.35 -29.47 -16.03
N VAL A 559 7.87 -29.04 -14.87
CA VAL A 559 8.00 -29.91 -13.69
C VAL A 559 6.63 -30.42 -13.25
N LYS A 560 5.62 -29.54 -13.14
CA LYS A 560 4.24 -29.93 -12.79
C LYS A 560 3.59 -30.88 -13.81
N LEU A 561 3.97 -30.79 -15.08
CA LEU A 561 3.53 -31.67 -16.16
C LEU A 561 4.35 -32.98 -16.25
N GLY A 562 5.24 -33.25 -15.29
CA GLY A 562 6.03 -34.48 -15.23
C GLY A 562 7.32 -34.45 -16.04
N ARG A 563 7.68 -33.34 -16.71
CA ARG A 563 8.96 -33.16 -17.42
C ARG A 563 10.03 -32.61 -16.49
N LYS A 564 10.24 -33.30 -15.35
CA LYS A 564 11.09 -32.84 -14.23
C LYS A 564 12.52 -32.56 -14.65
N GLU A 565 13.17 -33.48 -15.37
CA GLU A 565 14.57 -33.32 -15.79
C GLU A 565 14.77 -32.05 -16.63
N THR A 566 13.90 -31.82 -17.61
CA THR A 566 13.95 -30.66 -18.51
C THR A 566 13.74 -29.35 -17.76
N GLY A 567 12.71 -29.27 -16.92
CA GLY A 567 12.43 -28.07 -16.13
C GLY A 567 13.54 -27.77 -15.12
N LEU A 568 13.96 -28.77 -14.33
CA LEU A 568 15.02 -28.60 -13.33
C LEU A 568 16.38 -28.26 -13.96
N ALA A 569 16.68 -28.77 -15.16
CA ALA A 569 17.91 -28.40 -15.89
C ALA A 569 17.95 -26.90 -16.22
N CYS A 570 16.82 -26.31 -16.64
CA CYS A 570 16.75 -24.87 -16.91
C CYS A 570 16.97 -24.06 -15.63
N LEU A 571 16.31 -24.42 -14.53
CA LEU A 571 16.47 -23.72 -13.24
C LEU A 571 17.90 -23.86 -12.68
N ARG A 572 18.50 -25.05 -12.80
CA ARG A 572 19.91 -25.28 -12.44
C ARG A 572 20.85 -24.37 -13.21
N ARG A 573 20.62 -24.23 -14.53
CA ARG A 573 21.42 -23.33 -15.38
C ARG A 573 21.33 -21.89 -14.88
N LEU A 574 20.13 -21.39 -14.61
CA LEU A 574 19.92 -20.03 -14.08
C LEU A 574 20.59 -19.83 -12.71
N LEU A 575 20.58 -20.83 -11.83
CA LEU A 575 21.29 -20.78 -10.55
C LEU A 575 22.83 -20.74 -10.72
N LYS A 576 23.37 -21.47 -11.70
CA LYS A 576 24.81 -21.59 -11.94
C LYS A 576 25.40 -20.40 -12.70
N GLU A 577 24.72 -19.96 -13.76
CA GLU A 577 25.16 -18.85 -14.61
C GLU A 577 24.80 -17.49 -14.01
N GLY A 578 23.82 -17.47 -13.10
CA GLY A 578 23.28 -16.26 -12.48
C GLY A 578 22.12 -15.68 -13.28
N THR A 579 21.24 -14.95 -12.59
CA THR A 579 20.12 -14.24 -13.18
C THR A 579 19.90 -12.90 -12.48
N THR A 580 19.40 -11.90 -13.21
CA THR A 580 19.01 -10.60 -12.63
C THR A 580 17.75 -10.68 -11.76
N ILE A 581 17.08 -11.84 -11.72
CA ILE A 581 15.86 -12.09 -10.96
C ILE A 581 16.02 -13.20 -9.89
N GLU A 582 17.19 -13.30 -9.25
CA GLU A 582 17.48 -14.30 -8.19
C GLU A 582 16.34 -14.42 -7.16
N ARG A 583 15.76 -13.30 -6.73
CA ARG A 583 14.66 -13.29 -5.76
C ARG A 583 13.42 -14.02 -6.26
N GLU A 584 13.01 -13.80 -7.51
CA GLU A 584 11.85 -14.48 -8.09
C GLU A 584 12.14 -15.97 -8.27
N LEU A 585 13.35 -16.31 -8.72
CA LEU A 585 13.81 -17.70 -8.80
C LEU A 585 13.71 -18.40 -7.44
N PHE A 586 14.19 -17.78 -6.35
CA PHE A 586 14.10 -18.37 -5.02
C PHE A 586 12.66 -18.52 -4.53
N ASN A 587 11.77 -17.57 -4.83
CA ASN A 587 10.35 -17.71 -4.53
C ASN A 587 9.73 -18.91 -5.27
N VAL A 588 10.04 -19.09 -6.56
CA VAL A 588 9.55 -20.24 -7.33
C VAL A 588 10.11 -21.56 -6.81
N LEU A 589 11.39 -21.61 -6.42
CA LEU A 589 11.96 -22.80 -5.77
C LEU A 589 11.23 -23.15 -4.47
N ASP A 590 10.84 -22.16 -3.66
CA ASP A 590 10.04 -22.40 -2.46
C ASP A 590 8.64 -22.94 -2.80
N TRP A 591 7.96 -22.37 -3.80
CA TRP A 591 6.62 -22.80 -4.23
C TRP A 591 6.61 -24.15 -4.97
N MET A 592 7.77 -24.63 -5.40
CA MET A 592 7.96 -25.97 -5.95
C MET A 592 8.04 -27.06 -4.87
N GLU A 593 8.17 -26.67 -3.60
CA GLU A 593 8.24 -27.59 -2.46
C GLU A 593 9.33 -28.67 -2.67
N GLU A 594 8.97 -29.96 -2.52
CA GLU A 594 9.90 -31.08 -2.61
C GLU A 594 10.67 -31.15 -3.94
N ASP A 595 10.06 -30.69 -5.05
CA ASP A 595 10.68 -30.75 -6.38
C ASP A 595 11.92 -29.84 -6.49
N ALA A 596 12.03 -28.80 -5.67
CA ALA A 596 13.17 -27.89 -5.68
C ALA A 596 14.33 -28.33 -4.78
N VAL A 597 14.11 -29.26 -3.84
CA VAL A 597 15.10 -29.66 -2.83
C VAL A 597 16.45 -30.05 -3.44
N PRO A 598 16.53 -30.84 -4.54
CA PRO A 598 17.82 -31.18 -5.15
C PRO A 598 18.59 -29.95 -5.64
N LEU A 599 17.91 -28.96 -6.22
CA LEU A 599 18.53 -27.74 -6.73
C LEU A 599 19.03 -26.84 -5.60
N VAL A 600 18.23 -26.69 -4.54
CA VAL A 600 18.61 -25.88 -3.38
C VAL A 600 19.82 -26.49 -2.68
N ARG A 601 19.85 -27.82 -2.49
CA ARG A 601 21.01 -28.53 -1.92
C ARG A 601 22.28 -28.29 -2.72
N GLU A 602 22.21 -28.48 -4.04
CA GLU A 602 23.34 -28.25 -4.95
C GLU A 602 23.83 -26.79 -4.87
N TYR A 603 22.91 -25.83 -4.92
CA TYR A 603 23.23 -24.41 -4.90
C TYR A 603 23.86 -23.96 -3.57
N LEU A 604 23.33 -24.40 -2.44
CA LEU A 604 23.85 -24.05 -1.11
C LEU A 604 25.18 -24.74 -0.79
N ALA A 605 25.43 -25.93 -1.33
CA ALA A 605 26.74 -26.56 -1.24
C ALA A 605 27.83 -25.72 -1.94
N ALA A 606 27.50 -25.11 -3.10
CA ALA A 606 28.40 -24.22 -3.83
C ALA A 606 28.45 -22.79 -3.24
N HIS A 607 27.37 -22.33 -2.59
CA HIS A 607 27.21 -20.96 -2.12
C HIS A 607 26.68 -20.91 -0.67
N PRO A 608 27.41 -21.41 0.33
CA PRO A 608 26.91 -21.52 1.71
C PRO A 608 26.47 -20.17 2.30
N LYS A 609 27.15 -19.07 1.92
CA LYS A 609 26.80 -17.70 2.35
C LYS A 609 25.44 -17.21 1.83
N LYS A 610 24.86 -17.88 0.84
CA LYS A 610 23.52 -17.57 0.30
C LYS A 610 22.39 -18.27 1.06
N ALA A 611 22.70 -19.11 2.07
CA ALA A 611 21.73 -19.74 2.96
C ALA A 611 21.07 -18.71 3.90
N THR A 612 20.22 -17.87 3.33
CA THR A 612 19.50 -16.79 4.02
C THR A 612 18.05 -16.78 3.56
N ASN A 613 17.16 -16.21 4.37
CA ASN A 613 15.75 -15.98 4.03
C ASN A 613 15.05 -17.24 3.48
N ILE A 614 14.63 -17.20 2.22
CA ILE A 614 13.89 -18.28 1.53
C ILE A 614 14.69 -19.57 1.48
N LEU A 615 15.95 -19.52 1.07
CA LEU A 615 16.76 -20.74 0.90
C LEU A 615 17.10 -21.38 2.25
N ALA A 616 17.32 -20.56 3.30
CA ALA A 616 17.48 -21.06 4.65
C ALA A 616 16.22 -21.80 5.13
N LYS A 617 15.04 -21.27 4.80
CA LYS A 617 13.77 -21.90 5.14
C LYS A 617 13.58 -23.25 4.46
N ILE A 618 13.82 -23.33 3.14
CA ILE A 618 13.74 -24.59 2.39
C ILE A 618 14.73 -25.61 3.00
N ALA A 619 15.95 -25.18 3.31
CA ALA A 619 16.96 -26.04 3.91
C ALA A 619 16.51 -26.58 5.28
N GLN A 620 15.97 -25.72 6.14
CA GLN A 620 15.43 -26.10 7.44
C GLN A 620 14.28 -27.10 7.31
N ASP A 621 13.34 -26.86 6.40
CA ASP A 621 12.14 -27.65 6.23
C ASP A 621 12.40 -29.05 5.71
N HIS A 622 13.46 -29.21 4.90
CA HIS A 622 13.81 -30.47 4.25
C HIS A 622 15.11 -31.10 4.78
N GLY A 623 15.61 -30.64 5.93
CA GLY A 623 16.81 -31.21 6.57
C GLY A 623 18.06 -31.15 5.68
N ILE A 624 18.26 -30.06 4.94
CA ILE A 624 19.49 -29.84 4.16
C ILE A 624 20.56 -29.31 5.10
N ASP A 625 21.63 -30.08 5.29
CA ASP A 625 22.78 -29.64 6.09
C ASP A 625 23.44 -28.41 5.46
N LEU A 626 23.41 -27.30 6.20
CA LEU A 626 24.09 -26.07 5.81
C LEU A 626 25.57 -26.16 6.24
N PRO A 627 26.53 -25.92 5.35
CA PRO A 627 27.93 -25.82 5.73
C PRO A 627 28.11 -24.71 6.79
N ARG A 628 28.73 -25.04 7.93
CA ARG A 628 28.98 -24.09 9.02
C ARG A 628 29.94 -22.97 8.62
#